data_AF-A0A928VGB9-F1
#
_entry.id   AF-A0A928VGB9-F1
#
_cell.length_a   1.000
_cell.length_b   1.000
_cell.length_c   1.000
_cell.angle_alpha   90.00
_cell.angle_beta   90.00
_cell.angle_gamma   90.00
#
_symmetry.space_group_name_H-M   'P 1'
#
loop_
_entity.id
_entity.type
_entity.pdbx_description
1 polymer ?
#
loop_
_entity_poly.entity_id
_entity_poly.type
_entity_poly.pdbx_seq_one_letter_code
_entity_poly.pdbx_strand_id
1 'polypeptide(L)'
;MPVITPLLEASELEDLLIYINKNYQVNLTGYRRSTLMRRTQTRMQQIRIKNYQDYLDYLQQQPDEIEALLDTIYINYTYFFRDPSMWIYLADQ
;
A
#
# COMPACT_ATOMS: atom_id res chain seq x y z
N MET A 1 -21.84 14.62 11.24
CA MET A 1 -21.86 13.16 10.99
C MET A 1 -21.64 12.93 9.50
N PRO A 2 -20.85 11.92 9.13
CA PRO A 2 -21.37 10.55 9.01
C PRO A 2 -20.60 9.55 9.89
N VAL A 3 -21.33 8.52 10.40
CA VAL A 3 -20.82 7.46 11.28
C VAL A 3 -20.88 6.10 10.54
N ILE A 4 -20.43 6.07 9.29
CA ILE A 4 -20.37 4.84 8.46
C ILE A 4 -18.91 4.54 8.01
N THR A 5 -17.99 5.48 8.18
CA THR A 5 -16.63 5.46 7.61
C THR A 5 -15.72 4.29 8.03
N PRO A 6 -15.71 3.77 9.28
CA PRO A 6 -14.66 2.82 9.66
C PRO A 6 -14.81 1.41 9.05
N LEU A 7 -16.02 0.99 8.69
CA LEU A 7 -16.24 -0.35 8.11
C LEU A 7 -15.86 -0.40 6.63
N LEU A 8 -16.16 0.68 5.89
CA LEU A 8 -15.79 0.82 4.48
C LEU A 8 -14.27 0.91 4.32
N GLU A 9 -13.62 1.76 5.12
CA GLU A 9 -12.15 1.92 5.12
C GLU A 9 -11.42 0.61 5.45
N ALA A 10 -12.00 -0.23 6.32
CA ALA A 10 -11.43 -1.54 6.63
C ALA A 10 -11.49 -2.49 5.43
N SER A 11 -12.60 -2.48 4.67
CA SER A 11 -12.74 -3.27 3.45
C SER A 11 -11.80 -2.79 2.35
N GLU A 12 -11.72 -1.48 2.12
CA GLU A 12 -10.87 -0.92 1.06
C GLU A 12 -9.37 -1.12 1.37
N LEU A 13 -8.99 -1.07 2.66
CA LEU A 13 -7.64 -1.45 3.07
C LEU A 13 -7.36 -2.93 2.75
N GLU A 14 -8.30 -3.85 3.00
CA GLU A 14 -8.13 -5.27 2.65
C GLU A 14 -7.91 -5.44 1.15
N ASP A 15 -8.70 -4.76 0.32
CA ASP A 15 -8.56 -4.80 -1.14
C ASP A 15 -7.17 -4.30 -1.59
N LEU A 16 -6.68 -3.21 -0.99
CA LEU A 16 -5.33 -2.72 -1.22
C LEU A 16 -4.26 -3.77 -0.83
N LEU A 17 -4.39 -4.42 0.33
CA LEU A 17 -3.41 -5.42 0.76
C LEU A 17 -3.43 -6.66 -0.14
N ILE A 18 -4.61 -7.09 -0.58
CA ILE A 18 -4.77 -8.19 -1.53
C ILE A 18 -4.11 -7.82 -2.86
N TYR A 19 -4.34 -6.60 -3.36
CA TYR A 19 -3.70 -6.10 -4.57
C TYR A 19 -2.17 -6.10 -4.43
N ILE A 20 -1.64 -5.58 -3.33
CA ILE A 20 -0.19 -5.53 -3.06
C ILE A 20 0.40 -6.94 -3.04
N ASN A 21 -0.27 -7.88 -2.37
CA ASN A 21 0.21 -9.25 -2.29
C ASN A 21 0.24 -9.94 -3.65
N LYS A 22 -0.78 -9.74 -4.48
CA LYS A 22 -0.87 -10.35 -5.82
C LYS A 22 0.14 -9.78 -6.81
N ASN A 23 0.34 -8.45 -6.82
CA ASN A 23 1.15 -7.78 -7.84
C ASN A 23 2.62 -7.69 -7.47
N TYR A 24 2.95 -7.59 -6.18
CA TYR A 24 4.31 -7.35 -5.72
C TYR A 24 4.86 -8.48 -4.83
N GLN A 25 4.09 -9.56 -4.64
CA GLN A 25 4.45 -10.72 -3.81
C GLN A 25 4.79 -10.33 -2.35
N VAL A 26 4.29 -9.18 -1.89
CA VAL A 26 4.51 -8.69 -0.53
C VAL A 26 3.37 -9.15 0.37
N ASN A 27 3.70 -9.87 1.44
CA ASN A 27 2.70 -10.31 2.42
C ASN A 27 2.68 -9.38 3.65
N LEU A 28 1.60 -8.61 3.80
CA LEU A 28 1.39 -7.70 4.93
C LEU A 28 0.44 -8.26 6.01
N THR A 29 -0.03 -9.50 5.88
CA THR A 29 -0.99 -10.11 6.83
C THR A 29 -0.42 -10.26 8.25
N GLY A 30 0.91 -10.32 8.40
CA GLY A 30 1.58 -10.35 9.71
C GLY A 30 1.57 -9.03 10.48
N TYR A 31 1.17 -7.92 9.83
CA TYR A 31 1.09 -6.61 10.47
C TYR A 31 -0.28 -6.36 11.09
N ARG A 32 -0.30 -5.67 12.23
CA ARG A 32 -1.55 -5.25 12.86
C ARG A 32 -2.31 -4.30 11.90
N ARG A 33 -3.59 -4.58 11.65
CA ARG A 33 -4.43 -3.79 10.73
C ARG A 33 -4.49 -2.31 11.09
N SER A 34 -4.59 -1.98 12.37
CA SER A 34 -4.54 -0.60 12.86
C SER A 34 -3.23 0.12 12.51
N THR A 35 -2.11 -0.60 12.45
CA THR A 35 -0.81 -0.04 12.07
C THR A 35 -0.73 0.19 10.57
N LEU A 36 -1.18 -0.78 9.76
CA LEU A 36 -1.25 -0.63 8.31
C LEU A 36 -2.16 0.53 7.93
N MET A 37 -3.39 0.56 8.45
CA MET A 37 -4.37 1.62 8.19
C MET A 37 -3.78 3.01 8.45
N ARG A 38 -3.20 3.22 9.64
CA ARG A 38 -2.59 4.51 10.00
C ARG A 38 -1.45 4.89 9.07
N ARG A 39 -0.56 3.94 8.73
CA ARG A 39 0.62 4.21 7.90
C ARG A 39 0.24 4.49 6.45
N THR A 40 -0.69 3.71 5.90
CA THR A 40 -1.22 3.95 4.56
C THR A 40 -1.93 5.30 4.50
N GLN A 41 -2.77 5.63 5.50
CA GLN A 41 -3.40 6.96 5.58
C GLN A 41 -2.37 8.09 5.68
N THR A 42 -1.28 7.93 6.45
CA THR A 42 -0.19 8.91 6.47
C THR A 42 0.43 9.08 5.08
N ARG A 43 0.69 7.98 4.36
CA ARG A 43 1.24 8.04 3.00
C ARG A 43 0.28 8.73 2.04
N MET A 44 -1.00 8.36 2.05
CA MET A 44 -2.06 8.99 1.27
C MET A 44 -2.14 10.50 1.52
N GLN A 45 -2.02 10.94 2.78
CA GLN A 45 -2.00 12.36 3.14
C GLN A 45 -0.80 13.11 2.55
N GLN A 46 0.38 12.49 2.50
CA GLN A 46 1.58 13.09 1.91
C GLN A 46 1.41 13.39 0.41
N ILE A 47 0.74 12.49 -0.31
CA ILE A 47 0.46 12.63 -1.74
C ILE A 47 -0.95 13.19 -2.03
N ARG A 48 -1.66 13.66 -0.99
CA ARG A 48 -2.97 14.32 -1.06
C ARG A 48 -4.11 13.44 -1.62
N ILE A 49 -4.02 12.13 -1.44
CA ILE A 49 -5.08 11.18 -1.75
C ILE A 49 -5.97 10.98 -0.53
N LYS A 50 -7.29 10.93 -0.75
CA LYS A 50 -8.28 10.97 0.35
C LYS A 50 -8.92 9.63 0.66
N ASN A 51 -8.90 8.69 -0.27
CA ASN A 51 -9.55 7.40 -0.14
C ASN A 51 -8.66 6.29 -0.74
N TYR A 52 -8.88 5.05 -0.29
CA TYR A 52 -8.03 3.92 -0.68
C TYR A 52 -8.21 3.52 -2.15
N GLN A 53 -9.37 3.76 -2.75
CA GLN A 53 -9.61 3.46 -4.15
C GLN A 53 -8.74 4.33 -5.07
N ASP A 54 -8.75 5.66 -4.85
CA ASP A 54 -7.87 6.61 -5.53
C ASP A 54 -6.39 6.25 -5.30
N TYR A 55 -6.06 5.74 -4.10
CA TYR A 55 -4.70 5.33 -3.77
C TYR A 55 -4.28 4.08 -4.55
N LEU A 56 -5.19 3.11 -4.69
CA LEU A 56 -4.98 1.90 -5.49
C LEU A 56 -4.82 2.24 -6.97
N ASP A 57 -5.62 3.17 -7.50
CA ASP A 57 -5.49 3.65 -8.88
C ASP A 57 -4.16 4.39 -9.09
N TYR A 58 -3.73 5.19 -8.12
CA TYR A 58 -2.43 5.85 -8.15
C TYR A 58 -1.27 4.86 -8.12
N LEU A 59 -1.38 3.80 -7.31
CA LEU A 59 -0.35 2.76 -7.19
C LEU A 59 -0.23 1.92 -8.47
N GLN A 60 -1.33 1.74 -9.22
CA GLN A 60 -1.31 1.13 -10.56
C GLN A 60 -0.63 2.02 -11.62
N GLN A 61 -0.80 3.34 -11.51
CA GLN A 61 -0.24 4.30 -12.48
C GLN A 61 1.22 4.63 -12.19
N GLN A 62 1.63 4.62 -10.93
CA GLN A 62 2.98 4.95 -10.48
C GLN A 62 3.64 3.74 -9.80
N PRO A 63 4.39 2.91 -10.55
CA PRO A 63 5.02 1.71 -10.00
C PRO A 63 6.00 2.04 -8.86
N ASP A 64 6.65 3.21 -8.85
CA ASP A 64 7.57 3.61 -7.77
C ASP A 64 6.86 3.86 -6.43
N GLU A 65 5.53 4.08 -6.43
CA GLU A 65 4.79 4.36 -5.20
C GLU A 65 4.80 3.17 -4.25
N ILE A 66 4.85 1.94 -4.77
CA ILE A 66 4.92 0.75 -3.92
C ILE A 66 6.15 0.77 -3.03
N GLU A 67 7.32 1.20 -3.53
CA GLU A 67 8.54 1.29 -2.74
C GLU A 67 8.37 2.29 -1.61
N ALA A 68 7.78 3.45 -1.89
CA ALA A 68 7.55 4.48 -0.89
C ALA A 68 6.49 4.08 0.15
N LEU A 69 5.47 3.33 -0.24
CA LEU A 69 4.50 2.73 0.67
C LEU A 69 5.17 1.71 1.58
N LEU A 70 5.95 0.80 1.00
CA LEU A 70 6.68 -0.22 1.73
C LEU A 70 7.70 0.40 2.67
N ASP A 71 8.43 1.44 2.28
CA ASP A 71 9.29 2.21 3.19
C ASP A 71 8.49 2.80 4.35
N THR A 72 7.31 3.37 4.09
CA THR A 72 6.45 3.89 5.16
C THR A 72 6.00 2.78 6.13
N ILE A 73 5.72 1.57 5.62
CA ILE A 73 5.32 0.39 6.41
C ILE A 73 6.52 -0.25 7.13
N TYR A 74 7.69 -0.31 6.50
CA TYR A 74 8.90 -0.97 6.94
C TYR A 74 9.91 -0.05 7.61
N ILE A 75 9.70 1.26 7.74
CA ILE A 75 10.66 2.14 8.46
C ILE A 75 10.88 1.75 9.95
N ASN A 76 10.05 0.86 10.53
CA ASN A 76 10.33 0.20 11.82
C ASN A 76 10.99 -1.20 11.72
N TYR A 77 11.32 -1.64 10.52
CA TYR A 77 12.11 -2.82 10.19
C TYR A 77 13.19 -2.35 9.20
N THR A 78 14.23 -1.76 9.79
CA THR A 78 15.43 -1.21 9.13
C THR A 78 15.79 -1.90 7.82
N TYR A 79 15.82 -1.12 6.73
CA TYR A 79 16.70 -1.30 5.56
C TYR A 79 16.77 -2.74 5.04
N PHE A 80 15.85 -3.18 4.18
CA PHE A 80 16.06 -4.48 3.50
C PHE A 80 15.67 -4.63 2.04
N PHE A 81 15.30 -3.58 1.32
CA PHE A 81 15.12 -3.69 -0.14
C PHE A 81 15.85 -2.59 -0.90
N ARG A 82 17.19 -2.58 -0.76
CA ARG A 82 18.07 -2.12 -1.84
C ARG A 82 18.42 -3.32 -2.70
N ASP A 83 17.56 -3.66 -3.62
CA ASP A 83 18.01 -4.19 -4.91
C ASP A 83 17.00 -3.73 -5.98
N PRO A 84 17.26 -2.60 -6.66
CA PRO A 84 16.40 -2.12 -7.75
C PRO A 84 16.43 -3.03 -8.99
N SER A 85 17.05 -4.21 -8.90
CA SER A 85 17.19 -5.21 -9.96
C SER A 85 16.01 -6.19 -10.09
N MET A 86 15.01 -6.13 -9.19
CA MET A 86 13.84 -7.04 -9.19
C MET A 86 12.57 -6.46 -9.84
N TRP A 87 12.67 -5.38 -10.62
CA TRP A 87 11.58 -4.85 -11.44
C TRP A 87 11.67 -5.29 -12.90
N ILE A 88 12.03 -6.55 -13.15
CA ILE A 88 11.96 -7.12 -14.49
C ILE A 88 10.50 -7.47 -14.79
N TYR A 89 9.80 -6.49 -15.36
CA TYR A 89 8.94 -6.61 -16.53
C TYR A 89 8.14 -7.93 -16.66
N LEU A 90 6.88 -7.93 -16.22
CA LEU A 90 5.85 -8.77 -16.83
C LEU A 90 5.03 -7.90 -17.79
N ALA A 91 5.67 -7.50 -18.89
CA ALA A 91 4.96 -7.19 -20.11
C ALA A 91 5.51 -8.11 -21.20
N ASP A 92 5.07 -9.37 -21.18
CA ASP A 92 4.76 -10.15 -22.39
C ASP A 92 4.10 -11.49 -22.00
N GLN A 93 2.79 -11.60 -22.21
CA GLN A 93 2.06 -12.63 -22.97
C GLN A 93 0.55 -12.43 -22.84
#